data_AF-A0A8T6IEU7-F1
#
_entry.id   AF-A0A8T6IEU7-F1
#
_cell.length_a   1.000
_cell.length_b   1.000
_cell.length_c   1.000
_cell.angle_alpha   90.00
_cell.angle_beta   90.00
_cell.angle_gamma   90.00
#
_symmetry.space_group_name_H-M   'P 1'
#
loop_
_entity.id
_entity.type
_entity.pdbx_description
1 polymer ?
#
loop_
_entity_poly.entity_id
_entity_poly.type
_entity_poly.pdbx_seq_one_letter_code
_entity_poly.pdbx_strand_id
1 'polypeptide(L)' 'MDLVLQLALDPDRPLNRSVYAALREAILERRIVPGSKLPSSRALATDLGVSRNTVLHAY' A
#
# COMPACT_ATOMS: atom_id res chain seq x y z
N MET A 1 11.81 5.85 10.31
CA MET A 1 10.90 4.80 10.81
C MET A 1 10.32 4.15 9.58
N ASP A 2 11.06 3.17 9.07
CA ASP A 2 10.72 2.48 7.83
C ASP A 2 9.61 1.47 8.15
N LEU A 3 8.37 1.92 7.96
CA LEU A 3 7.23 1.03 7.95
C LEU A 3 7.35 0.20 6.66
N VAL A 4 8.10 -0.91 6.74
CA VAL A 4 8.22 -1.88 5.65
C VAL A 4 6.86 -2.55 5.51
N LEU A 5 5.96 -1.88 4.80
CA LEU A 5 4.64 -2.37 4.44
C LEU A 5 4.83 -3.45 3.38
N GLN A 6 5.07 -4.68 3.83
CA GLN A 6 4.87 -5.85 2.97
C GLN A 6 3.36 -5.97 2.70
N LEU A 7 2.96 -5.48 1.53
CA LEU A 7 1.62 -5.60 0.99
C LEU A 7 1.63 -6.78 0.02
N ALA A 8 0.80 -7.79 0.31
CA ALA A 8 0.62 -8.91 -0.61
C ALA A 8 -0.27 -8.43 -1.76
N LEU A 9 0.31 -8.34 -2.96
CA LEU A 9 -0.42 -7.97 -4.16
C LEU A 9 -1.08 -9.22 -4.77
N ASP A 10 -2.28 -9.03 -5.29
CA ASP A 10 -3.10 -10.04 -5.95
C ASP A 10 -2.96 -9.82 -7.47
N PRO A 11 -2.30 -10.74 -8.20
CA PRO A 11 -2.06 -10.61 -9.63
C PRO A 11 -3.34 -10.72 -10.47
N ASP A 12 -4.43 -11.28 -9.93
CA ASP A 12 -5.70 -11.46 -10.63
C ASP A 12 -6.59 -10.21 -10.57
N ARG A 13 -6.14 -9.15 -9.87
CA ARG A 13 -6.85 -7.88 -9.75
C ARG A 13 -6.09 -6.73 -10.41
N PRO A 14 -6.80 -5.69 -10.88
CA PRO A 14 -6.17 -4.44 -11.26
C PRO A 14 -5.27 -3.93 -10.13
N LEU A 15 -4.03 -3.57 -10.48
CA LEU A 15 -2.97 -3.30 -9.51
C LEU A 15 -3.35 -2.21 -8.48
N ASN A 16 -4.10 -1.18 -8.89
CA ASN A 16 -4.59 -0.15 -7.99
C ASN A 16 -5.59 -0.69 -6.95
N ARG A 17 -6.48 -1.60 -7.36
CA ARG A 17 -7.43 -2.27 -6.44
C ARG A 17 -6.71 -3.23 -5.51
N SER A 18 -5.69 -3.93 -6.01
CA SER A 18 -4.88 -4.81 -5.18
C SER A 18 -4.13 -4.02 -4.10
N VAL A 19 -3.48 -2.90 -4.46
CA VAL A 19 -2.80 -2.01 -3.50
C VAL A 19 -3.77 -1.48 -2.45
N TYR A 20 -4.95 -1.01 -2.87
CA TYR A 20 -5.99 -0.55 -1.94
C TYR A 20 -6.44 -1.65 -0.97
N ALA A 21 -6.72 -2.85 -1.48
CA ALA A 21 -7.18 -3.97 -0.68
C ALA A 21 -6.13 -4.38 0.37
N ALA A 22 -4.87 -4.50 -0.05
CA ALA A 22 -3.78 -4.85 0.85
C ALA A 22 -3.55 -3.77 1.93
N LEU A 23 -3.67 -2.48 1.58
CA LEU A 23 -3.59 -1.38 2.55
C LEU A 23 -4.73 -1.46 3.57
N ARG A 24 -5.94 -1.68 3.09
CA ARG A 24 -7.12 -1.84 3.94
C ARG A 24 -6.96 -3.01 4.90
N GLU A 25 -6.47 -4.16 4.43
CA GLU A 25 -6.18 -5.33 5.27
C GLU A 25 -5.12 -5.01 6.32
N ALA A 26 -4.02 -4.34 5.96
CA ALA A 26 -2.98 -3.95 6.91
C ALA A 26 -3.49 -3.02 8.03
N ILE A 27 -4.47 -2.15 7.73
CA ILE A 27 -5.16 -1.33 8.74
C ILE A 27 -6.04 -2.20 9.64
N LEU A 28 -6.84 -3.10 9.05
CA LEU A 28 -7.74 -3.98 9.80
C LEU A 28 -6.98 -4.94 10.72
N GLU A 29 -5.83 -5.44 10.28
CA GLU A 29 -4.90 -6.29 11.04
C GLU A 29 -4.11 -5.50 12.10
N ARG A 30 -4.32 -4.18 12.19
CA ARG A 30 -3.58 -3.25 13.07
C ARG A 30 -2.06 -3.23 12.85
N ARG A 31 -1.58 -3.67 11.68
CA ARG A 31 -0.18 -3.48 11.27
C ARG A 31 0.10 -2.00 11.02
N ILE A 32 -0.91 -1.26 10.55
CA ILE A 32 -0.92 0.20 10.47
C ILE A 32 -1.74 0.71 11.66
N VAL A 33 -1.05 1.16 12.71
CA VAL A 33 -1.73 1.70 13.90
C VAL A 33 -2.33 3.08 13.59
N PRO A 34 -3.47 3.45 14.20
CA PRO A 34 -4.02 4.79 14.07
C PRO A 34 -2.98 5.86 14.43
N GLY A 35 -2.88 6.91 13.61
CA GLY A 35 -1.89 7.97 13.79
C GLY A 35 -0.48 7.63 13.28
N SER A 36 -0.24 6.41 12.80
CA SER A 36 1.00 6.11 12.08
C SER A 36 1.04 6.89 10.76
N LYS A 37 2.23 7.43 10.44
CA LYS A 37 2.45 8.08 9.14
C LYS A 37 2.51 7.01 8.07
N LEU A 38 1.60 7.09 7.12
CA LEU A 38 1.70 6.31 5.89
C LEU A 38 2.90 6.77 5.06
N PRO A 39 3.55 5.87 4.32
CA PRO A 39 4.56 6.25 3.33
C PRO A 39 3.94 7.21 2.31
N SER A 40 4.76 8.09 1.73
CA SER A 40 4.31 8.91 0.60
C SER A 40 3.99 8.02 -0.61
N SER A 41 3.14 8.48 -1.53
CA SER A 41 2.82 7.70 -2.74
C SER A 41 4.07 7.33 -3.55
N ARG A 42 5.13 8.14 -3.48
CA ARG A 42 6.42 7.87 -4.16
C ARG A 42 7.21 6.77 -3.45
N ALA A 43 7.30 6.84 -2.13
CA ALA A 43 7.98 5.80 -1.34
C ALA A 43 7.27 4.46 -1.51
N LEU A 44 5.94 4.44 -1.35
CA LEU A 44 5.15 3.22 -1.50
C LEU A 44 5.24 2.63 -2.92
N ALA A 45 5.25 3.45 -3.97
CA ALA A 45 5.44 2.97 -5.34
C ALA A 45 6.82 2.34 -5.54
N THR A 46 7.86 2.90 -4.92
CA THR A 46 9.22 2.38 -4.99
C THR A 46 9.33 1.04 -4.27
N ASP A 47 8.78 0.95 -3.06
CA ASP A 47 8.80 -0.27 -2.24
C ASP A 47 8.04 -1.42 -2.88
N LEU A 48 6.93 -1.12 -3.58
CA LEU A 48 6.11 -2.11 -4.27
C LEU A 48 6.57 -2.41 -5.70
N GLY A 49 7.52 -1.63 -6.25
CA GLY A 49 7.96 -1.76 -7.64
C GLY A 49 6.87 -1.44 -8.68
N VAL A 50 5.91 -0.56 -8.35
CA VAL A 50 4.76 -0.21 -9.21
C VAL A 50 4.81 1.25 -9.65
N SER A 51 3.98 1.61 -10.64
CA SER A 51 3.87 3.02 -11.05
C SER A 51 3.27 3.89 -9.94
N ARG A 52 3.74 5.14 -9.82
CA ARG A 52 3.15 6.12 -8.89
C ARG A 52 1.66 6.36 -9.15
N ASN A 53 1.22 6.34 -10.42
CA ASN A 53 -0.19 6.52 -10.77
C ASN A 53 -1.05 5.41 -10.17
N THR A 54 -0.55 4.17 -10.18
CA THR A 54 -1.24 3.03 -9.55
C THR A 54 -1.49 3.28 -8.06
N VAL A 55 -0.48 3.76 -7.35
CA VAL A 55 -0.59 4.09 -5.92
C VAL A 55 -1.51 5.29 -5.70
N LEU A 56 -1.44 6.32 -6.55
CA LEU A 56 -2.35 7.48 -6.46
C LEU A 56 -3.82 7.08 -6.64
N HIS A 57 -4.11 6.10 -7.49
CA HIS A 57 -5.47 5.57 -7.67
C HIS A 57 -5.91 4.59 -6.58
N ALA A 58 -5.04 4.29 -5.61
CA ALA A 58 -5.30 3.40 -4.48
C ALA A 58 -5.48 4.12 -3.14
N TYR A 59 -5.12 5.41 -3.05
CA TYR A 59 -5.49 6.27 -1.91
C TYR A 59 -6.94 6.73 -2.05
#